data_AF-A0A523E816-F1
#
_entry.id   AF-A0A523E816-F1
#
_cell.length_a   1.000
_cell.length_b   1.000
_cell.length_c   1.000
_cell.angle_alpha   90.00
_cell.angle_beta   90.00
_cell.angle_gamma   90.00
#
_symmetry.space_group_name_H-M   'P 1'
#
loop_
_entity.id
_entity.type
_entity.pdbx_description
1 polymer ?
#
loop_
_entity_poly.entity_id
_entity_poly.type
_entity_poly.pdbx_seq_one_letter_code
_entity_poly.pdbx_strand_id
1 'polypeptide(L)'
;MEQRLNADTLDHAGPMLPCACGHSARYAGPHGKDFESVLGPLRLERAYYHYELCEAGLCPRDRALGLEGGSLSPGVLRMAGLVGAMVSLEEGHKLLHELAGVDVPTDDEARKCINYVERNRERMRYPKFRAAGLCTSTGVVKAGCNVAIGTRCKRAGMHWSVAGVDAIIALRCCKLSGRFEGFWERLAQRRVA
;
A
#
# COMPACT_ATOMS: atom_id res chain seq x y z
N MET A 1 -14.70 24.36 -22.95
CA MET A 1 -14.14 24.64 -21.60
C MET A 1 -12.63 24.50 -21.59
N GLU A 2 -12.09 23.39 -22.10
CA GLU A 2 -10.64 23.16 -22.23
C GLU A 2 -9.88 24.33 -22.89
N GLN A 3 -10.38 24.88 -24.00
CA GLN A 3 -9.78 26.06 -24.63
C GLN A 3 -9.68 27.28 -23.70
N ARG A 4 -10.67 27.49 -22.82
CA ARG A 4 -10.63 28.59 -21.84
C ARG A 4 -9.67 28.30 -20.70
N LEU A 5 -9.56 27.03 -20.30
CA LEU A 5 -8.60 26.59 -19.30
C LEU A 5 -7.17 26.80 -19.81
N ASN A 6 -6.88 26.40 -21.05
CA ASN A 6 -5.55 26.50 -21.66
C ASN A 6 -5.23 27.89 -22.23
N ALA A 7 -6.21 28.80 -22.34
CA ALA A 7 -5.97 30.20 -22.67
C ALA A 7 -5.29 30.98 -21.53
N ASP A 8 -5.39 30.48 -20.29
CA ASP A 8 -4.64 31.00 -19.15
C ASP A 8 -3.20 30.46 -19.19
N THR A 9 -2.25 31.36 -19.43
CA THR A 9 -0.80 31.07 -19.51
C THR A 9 -0.01 31.77 -18.40
N LEU A 10 -0.68 32.20 -17.32
CA LEU A 10 -0.07 32.90 -16.18
C LEU A 10 0.90 32.03 -15.38
N ASP A 11 1.01 30.75 -15.71
CA ASP A 11 1.87 29.78 -15.05
C ASP A 11 3.32 29.81 -15.52
N HIS A 12 3.59 30.41 -16.68
CA HIS A 12 4.94 30.76 -17.07
C HIS A 12 5.39 32.03 -16.34
N ALA A 13 6.04 31.84 -15.20
CA ALA A 13 6.57 32.91 -14.35
C ALA A 13 8.03 33.28 -14.69
N GLY A 14 8.46 33.05 -15.94
CA GLY A 14 9.82 33.32 -16.43
C GLY A 14 10.71 32.08 -16.51
N PRO A 15 12.01 32.25 -16.82
CA PRO A 15 12.93 31.14 -17.10
C PRO A 15 13.30 30.33 -15.86
N MET A 16 13.14 30.92 -14.67
CA MET A 16 13.50 30.30 -13.40
C MET A 16 12.45 30.56 -12.31
N LEU A 17 12.22 29.56 -11.45
CA LEU A 17 11.35 29.66 -10.28
C LEU A 17 12.09 29.25 -9.00
N PRO A 18 11.82 29.88 -7.84
CA PRO A 18 12.41 29.46 -6.58
C PRO A 18 11.93 28.06 -6.19
N CYS A 19 12.86 27.21 -5.75
CA CYS A 19 12.60 25.90 -5.18
C CYS A 19 12.52 25.95 -3.66
N ALA A 20 11.77 25.01 -3.06
CA ALA A 20 11.80 24.77 -1.63
C ALA A 20 13.19 24.37 -1.09
N CYS A 21 14.10 23.85 -1.93
CA CYS A 21 15.48 23.52 -1.55
C CYS A 21 16.43 24.73 -1.55
N GLY A 22 15.94 25.94 -1.82
CA GLY A 22 16.73 27.17 -1.87
C GLY A 22 17.46 27.43 -3.20
N HIS A 23 17.37 26.50 -4.17
CA HIS A 23 17.89 26.69 -5.54
C HIS A 23 16.78 27.12 -6.51
N SER A 24 17.10 27.28 -7.79
CA SER A 24 16.14 27.64 -8.84
C SER A 24 15.77 26.43 -9.70
N ALA A 25 14.48 26.22 -9.97
CA ALA A 25 14.04 25.38 -11.08
C ALA A 25 14.17 26.12 -12.40
N ARG A 26 14.50 25.41 -13.47
CA ARG A 26 14.52 25.94 -14.84
C ARG A 26 13.25 25.53 -15.58
N TYR A 27 12.73 26.45 -16.38
CA TYR A 27 11.64 26.16 -17.30
C TYR A 27 12.07 25.12 -18.34
N ALA A 28 11.32 24.04 -18.45
CA ALA A 28 11.60 22.89 -19.30
C ALA A 28 10.57 22.72 -20.45
N GLY A 29 9.61 23.64 -20.58
CA GLY A 29 8.60 23.63 -21.64
C GLY A 29 7.17 23.38 -21.14
N PRO A 30 6.20 23.35 -22.07
CA PRO A 30 4.83 22.95 -21.76
C PRO A 30 4.77 21.43 -21.51
N HIS A 31 3.92 21.01 -20.57
CA HIS A 31 3.70 19.62 -20.22
C HIS A 31 2.23 19.38 -19.91
N GLY A 32 1.48 18.84 -20.86
CA GLY A 32 0.07 18.60 -20.59
C GLY A 32 -0.20 17.48 -19.56
N LYS A 33 -1.35 17.56 -18.89
CA LYS A 33 -1.87 16.58 -17.94
C LYS A 33 -3.35 16.34 -18.20
N ASP A 34 -3.71 15.06 -18.25
CA ASP A 34 -5.10 14.63 -18.34
C ASP A 34 -5.67 14.43 -16.94
N PHE A 35 -6.91 14.87 -16.74
CA PHE A 35 -7.61 14.69 -15.47
C PHE A 35 -9.12 14.57 -15.69
N GLU A 36 -9.77 13.82 -14.79
CA GLU A 36 -11.22 13.66 -14.77
C GLU A 36 -11.89 14.83 -14.05
N SER A 37 -12.91 15.39 -14.72
CA SER A 37 -13.74 16.47 -14.18
C SER A 37 -15.21 16.07 -14.21
N VAL A 38 -16.06 16.85 -13.54
CA VAL A 38 -17.52 16.68 -13.57
C VAL A 38 -18.09 16.83 -15.00
N LEU A 39 -17.34 17.47 -15.89
CA LEU A 39 -17.73 17.69 -17.28
C LEU A 39 -17.11 16.66 -18.24
N GLY A 40 -16.48 15.61 -17.69
CA GLY A 40 -15.71 14.61 -18.43
C GLY A 40 -14.19 14.86 -18.37
N PRO A 41 -13.42 14.06 -19.12
CA PRO A 41 -11.97 14.18 -19.18
C PRO A 41 -11.55 15.50 -19.82
N LEU A 42 -10.55 16.15 -19.24
CA LEU A 42 -9.99 17.41 -19.73
C LEU A 42 -8.47 17.32 -19.78
N ARG A 43 -7.88 18.00 -20.77
CA ARG A 43 -6.43 18.18 -20.84
C ARG A 43 -6.00 19.59 -20.45
N LEU A 44 -5.15 19.66 -19.43
CA LEU A 44 -4.50 20.88 -18.97
C LEU A 44 -3.11 21.02 -19.57
N GLU A 45 -2.87 22.04 -20.37
CA GLU A 45 -1.52 22.45 -20.78
C GLU A 45 -0.94 23.42 -19.75
N ARG A 46 0.29 23.13 -19.29
CA ARG A 46 0.91 23.78 -18.12
C ARG A 46 2.42 23.89 -18.28
N ALA A 47 3.01 24.94 -17.73
CA ALA A 47 4.44 25.18 -17.69
C ALA A 47 5.12 24.20 -16.72
N TYR A 48 6.12 23.49 -17.22
CA TYR A 48 6.93 22.54 -16.44
C TYR A 48 8.27 23.15 -16.05
N TYR A 49 8.61 22.99 -14.77
CA TYR A 49 9.83 23.49 -14.17
C TYR A 49 10.59 22.32 -13.55
N HIS A 50 11.83 22.08 -13.99
CA HIS A 50 12.64 20.96 -13.52
C HIS A 50 13.74 21.42 -12.55
N TYR A 51 13.95 20.66 -11.48
CA TYR A 51 15.01 20.88 -10.50
C TYR A 51 16.21 19.96 -10.79
N GLU A 52 17.35 20.52 -11.21
CA GLU A 52 18.55 19.74 -11.52
C GLU A 52 19.13 18.98 -10.32
N LEU A 53 18.93 19.49 -9.09
CA LEU A 53 19.49 18.91 -7.86
C LEU A 53 18.50 18.05 -7.05
N CYS A 54 17.20 18.17 -7.32
CA CYS A 54 16.16 17.50 -6.51
C CYS A 54 15.48 16.32 -7.23
N GLU A 55 15.88 16.03 -8.48
CA GLU A 55 15.25 15.01 -9.35
C GLU A 55 13.71 15.09 -9.35
N ALA A 56 13.19 16.31 -9.20
CA ALA A 56 11.76 16.58 -9.10
C ALA A 56 11.40 17.69 -10.08
N GLY A 57 10.11 17.78 -10.39
CA GLY A 57 9.57 18.85 -11.20
C GLY A 57 8.33 19.46 -10.56
N LEU A 58 8.07 20.72 -10.89
CA LEU A 58 6.92 21.48 -10.43
C LEU A 58 6.12 21.95 -11.65
N CYS A 59 4.80 21.86 -11.55
CA CYS A 59 3.87 22.56 -12.42
C CYS A 59 3.07 23.54 -11.57
N PRO A 60 3.28 24.87 -11.66
CA PRO A 60 2.59 25.85 -10.81
C PRO A 60 1.06 25.75 -10.84
N ARG A 61 0.49 25.38 -12.00
CA ARG A 61 -0.97 25.21 -12.16
C ARG A 61 -1.55 24.05 -11.35
N ASP A 62 -0.75 23.04 -11.02
CA ASP A 62 -1.26 21.92 -10.24
C ASP A 62 -1.72 22.39 -8.86
N ARG A 63 -0.91 23.25 -8.23
CA ARG A 63 -1.25 23.85 -6.96
C ARG A 63 -2.43 24.80 -7.07
N ALA A 64 -2.43 25.66 -8.09
CA ALA A 64 -3.48 26.66 -8.30
C ALA A 64 -4.85 26.01 -8.56
N LEU A 65 -4.87 24.85 -9.24
CA LEU A 65 -6.09 24.11 -9.60
C LEU A 65 -6.39 22.94 -8.65
N GLY A 66 -5.55 22.70 -7.63
CA GLY A 66 -5.69 21.58 -6.70
C GLY A 66 -5.53 20.20 -7.35
N LEU A 67 -4.74 20.10 -8.41
CA LEU A 67 -4.45 18.87 -9.15
C LEU A 67 -3.15 18.20 -8.69
N GLU A 68 -2.63 18.53 -7.52
CA GLU A 68 -1.41 17.91 -6.98
C GLU A 68 -1.65 16.42 -6.68
N GLY A 69 -0.75 15.54 -7.15
CA GLY A 69 -0.72 14.14 -6.73
C GLY A 69 -1.80 13.21 -7.31
N GLY A 70 -2.66 13.68 -8.22
CA GLY A 70 -3.67 12.81 -8.84
C GLY A 70 -4.24 13.31 -10.16
N SER A 71 -5.06 12.47 -10.81
CA SER A 71 -5.73 12.75 -12.08
C SER A 71 -7.22 13.04 -11.91
N LEU A 72 -7.67 13.38 -10.70
CA LEU A 72 -9.05 13.78 -10.43
C LEU A 72 -9.09 15.26 -10.07
N SER A 73 -10.05 16.00 -10.62
CA SER A 73 -10.30 17.37 -10.19
C SER A 73 -10.73 17.44 -8.73
N PRO A 74 -10.50 18.55 -8.00
CA PRO A 74 -10.95 18.70 -6.62
C PRO A 74 -12.46 18.48 -6.42
N GLY A 75 -13.27 18.84 -7.42
CA GLY A 75 -14.71 18.58 -7.40
C GLY A 75 -15.01 17.08 -7.41
N VAL A 76 -14.40 16.35 -8.34
CA VAL A 76 -14.53 14.88 -8.44
C VAL A 76 -14.02 14.18 -7.19
N LEU A 77 -12.86 14.60 -6.66
CA LEU A 77 -12.30 14.02 -5.45
C LEU A 77 -13.25 14.19 -4.24
N ARG A 78 -13.89 15.36 -4.10
CA ARG A 78 -14.90 15.58 -3.05
C ARG A 78 -16.13 14.69 -3.23
N MET A 79 -16.62 14.53 -4.47
CA MET A 79 -17.74 13.63 -4.75
C MET A 79 -17.37 12.19 -4.41
N ALA A 80 -16.21 11.71 -4.86
CA ALA A 80 -15.72 10.37 -4.57
C ALA A 80 -15.56 10.12 -3.07
N GLY A 81 -15.02 11.10 -2.33
CA GLY A 81 -14.90 11.01 -0.87
C GLY A 81 -16.26 10.95 -0.16
N LEU A 82 -17.22 11.76 -0.59
CA LEU A 82 -18.57 11.76 -0.01
C LEU A 82 -19.30 10.45 -0.28
N VAL A 83 -19.28 10.00 -1.54
CA VAL A 83 -19.92 8.74 -1.94
C VAL A 83 -19.26 7.56 -1.25
N GLY A 84 -17.92 7.49 -1.26
CA GLY A 84 -17.18 6.42 -0.59
C GLY A 84 -17.35 6.37 0.93
N ALA A 85 -17.79 7.47 1.57
CA ALA A 85 -18.15 7.49 2.99
C ALA A 85 -19.55 6.94 3.26
N MET A 86 -20.44 6.94 2.27
CA MET A 86 -21.86 6.62 2.44
C MET A 86 -22.23 5.23 1.92
N VAL A 87 -21.54 4.74 0.89
CA VAL A 87 -21.87 3.48 0.20
C VAL A 87 -20.62 2.63 -0.04
N SER A 88 -20.82 1.39 -0.47
CA SER A 88 -19.71 0.52 -0.87
C SER A 88 -18.96 1.07 -2.08
N LEU A 89 -17.72 0.62 -2.31
CA LEU A 89 -16.92 1.04 -3.47
C LEU A 89 -17.63 0.75 -4.81
N GLU A 90 -18.29 -0.40 -4.91
CA GLU A 90 -18.99 -0.82 -6.12
C GLU A 90 -20.22 0.07 -6.39
N GLU A 91 -21.07 0.28 -5.39
CA GLU A 91 -22.22 1.18 -5.51
C GLU A 91 -21.77 2.61 -5.77
N GLY A 92 -20.71 3.05 -5.11
CA GLY A 92 -20.17 4.39 -5.28
C GLY A 92 -19.64 4.65 -6.68
N HIS A 93 -18.93 3.69 -7.26
CA HIS A 93 -18.51 3.75 -8.66
C HIS A 93 -19.71 3.85 -9.61
N LYS A 94 -20.74 3.01 -9.43
CA LYS A 94 -21.98 3.07 -10.24
C LYS A 94 -22.67 4.42 -10.13
N LEU A 95 -22.81 4.96 -8.91
CA LEU A 95 -23.47 6.25 -8.68
C LEU A 95 -22.70 7.41 -9.31
N LEU A 96 -21.38 7.44 -9.21
CA LEU A 96 -20.55 8.48 -9.82
C LEU A 96 -20.59 8.42 -11.35
N HIS A 97 -20.61 7.22 -11.91
CA HIS A 97 -20.78 7.02 -13.34
C HIS A 97 -22.20 7.43 -13.80
N GLU A 98 -23.26 7.01 -13.11
CA GLU A 98 -24.65 7.32 -13.49
C GLU A 98 -25.00 8.80 -13.33
N LEU A 99 -24.57 9.45 -12.24
CA LEU A 99 -24.97 10.82 -11.93
C LEU A 99 -24.05 11.87 -12.55
N ALA A 100 -22.76 11.57 -12.65
CA ALA A 100 -21.75 12.53 -13.10
C ALA A 100 -21.01 12.10 -14.36
N GLY A 101 -21.22 10.87 -14.87
CA GLY A 101 -20.45 10.34 -15.99
C GLY A 101 -18.97 10.18 -15.69
N VAL A 102 -18.60 10.08 -14.40
CA VAL A 102 -17.20 10.06 -13.96
C VAL A 102 -16.78 8.65 -13.60
N ASP A 103 -15.79 8.14 -14.33
CA ASP A 103 -15.10 6.90 -14.01
C ASP A 103 -13.97 7.17 -13.01
N VAL A 104 -14.27 6.99 -11.72
CA VAL A 104 -13.23 7.03 -10.69
C VAL A 104 -12.44 5.71 -10.74
N PRO A 105 -11.10 5.76 -10.90
CA PRO A 105 -10.29 4.55 -10.96
C PRO A 105 -10.43 3.75 -9.66
N THR A 106 -10.90 2.52 -9.76
CA THR A 106 -10.92 1.58 -8.64
C THR A 106 -9.55 0.91 -8.51
N ASP A 107 -8.89 1.07 -7.36
CA ASP A 107 -7.68 0.32 -7.04
C ASP A 107 -8.04 -1.16 -6.85
N ASP A 108 -7.48 -2.02 -7.71
CA ASP A 108 -7.74 -3.46 -7.68
C ASP A 108 -7.26 -4.12 -6.38
N GLU A 109 -6.18 -3.62 -5.77
CA GLU A 109 -5.68 -4.11 -4.49
C GLU A 109 -6.61 -3.70 -3.35
N ALA A 110 -7.12 -2.47 -3.38
CA ALA A 110 -8.14 -2.04 -2.41
C ALA A 110 -9.41 -2.89 -2.51
N ARG A 111 -9.88 -3.16 -3.73
CA ARG A 111 -11.03 -4.04 -3.99
C ARG A 111 -10.80 -5.46 -3.46
N LYS A 112 -9.64 -6.05 -3.74
CA LYS A 112 -9.25 -7.37 -3.21
C LYS A 112 -9.25 -7.39 -1.67
N CYS A 113 -8.73 -6.34 -1.04
CA CYS A 113 -8.69 -6.22 0.42
C CYS A 113 -10.10 -6.17 1.02
N ILE A 114 -10.99 -5.34 0.46
CA ILE A 114 -12.39 -5.23 0.91
C ILE A 114 -13.08 -6.60 0.79
N ASN A 115 -13.02 -7.22 -0.39
CA ASN A 115 -13.63 -8.53 -0.64
C ASN A 115 -13.11 -9.60 0.32
N TYR A 116 -11.82 -9.57 0.65
CA TYR A 116 -11.24 -10.51 1.62
C TYR A 116 -11.81 -10.29 3.03
N VAL A 117 -11.92 -9.04 3.48
CA VAL A 117 -12.45 -8.70 4.81
C VAL A 117 -13.92 -9.08 4.91
N GLU A 118 -14.73 -8.76 3.90
CA GLU A 118 -16.15 -9.09 3.88
C GLU A 118 -16.38 -10.61 3.91
N ARG A 119 -15.71 -11.34 3.01
CA ARG A 119 -15.84 -12.81 2.91
C ARG A 119 -15.38 -13.54 4.18
N ASN A 120 -14.42 -12.98 4.91
CA ASN A 120 -13.86 -13.59 6.11
C ASN A 120 -14.36 -12.95 7.41
N ARG A 121 -15.36 -12.06 7.35
CA ARG A 121 -15.86 -11.31 8.52
C ARG A 121 -16.24 -12.22 9.69
N GLU A 122 -16.87 -13.36 9.42
CA GLU A 122 -17.25 -14.34 10.45
C GLU A 122 -16.05 -15.00 11.16
N ARG A 123 -14.90 -15.09 10.47
CA ARG A 123 -13.65 -15.62 11.02
C ARG A 123 -12.89 -14.56 11.81
N MET A 124 -13.11 -13.28 11.55
CA MET A 124 -12.42 -12.11 12.15
C MET A 124 -13.07 -11.64 13.46
N ARG A 125 -13.42 -12.56 14.37
CA ARG A 125 -14.02 -12.24 15.69
C ARG A 125 -12.98 -11.75 16.72
N TYR A 126 -12.20 -10.74 16.34
CA TYR A 126 -11.11 -10.20 17.16
C TYR A 126 -11.53 -9.75 18.57
N PRO A 127 -12.70 -9.13 18.80
CA PRO A 127 -13.12 -8.77 20.15
C PRO A 127 -13.25 -9.98 21.08
N LYS A 128 -13.85 -11.08 20.59
CA LYS A 128 -13.98 -12.33 21.35
C LYS A 128 -12.61 -12.95 21.65
N PHE A 129 -11.70 -12.95 20.68
CA PHE A 129 -10.36 -13.50 20.86
C PHE A 129 -9.53 -12.68 21.85
N ARG A 130 -9.63 -11.34 21.80
CA ARG A 130 -8.99 -10.46 22.79
C ARG A 130 -9.55 -10.68 24.19
N ALA A 131 -10.86 -10.80 24.34
CA ALA A 131 -11.49 -11.09 25.63
C ALA A 131 -11.05 -12.46 26.20
N ALA A 132 -10.80 -13.44 25.34
CA ALA A 132 -10.25 -14.74 25.72
C ALA A 132 -8.72 -14.75 25.96
N GLY A 133 -8.05 -13.59 25.87
CA GLY A 133 -6.59 -13.50 26.02
C GLY A 133 -5.79 -14.15 24.88
N LEU A 134 -6.43 -14.43 23.74
CA LEU A 134 -5.78 -15.07 22.60
C LEU A 134 -5.00 -14.04 21.77
N CYS A 135 -3.83 -14.43 21.30
CA CYS A 135 -3.02 -13.60 20.41
C CYS A 135 -3.72 -13.44 19.06
N THR A 136 -4.11 -12.21 18.72
CA THR A 136 -4.75 -11.88 17.43
C THR A 136 -3.76 -11.42 16.36
N SER A 137 -2.47 -11.31 16.69
CA SER A 137 -1.43 -10.86 15.77
C SER A 137 -0.60 -12.03 15.26
N THR A 138 -0.20 -11.97 13.99
CA THR A 138 0.73 -12.97 13.42
C THR A 138 2.16 -12.78 13.90
N GLY A 139 2.46 -11.69 14.60
CA GLY A 139 3.82 -11.30 15.00
C GLY A 139 4.47 -12.34 15.91
N VAL A 140 3.75 -12.82 16.92
CA VAL A 140 4.25 -13.84 17.86
C VAL A 140 4.56 -15.15 17.12
N VAL A 141 3.69 -15.56 16.20
CA VAL A 141 3.89 -16.78 15.39
C VAL A 141 5.07 -16.62 14.43
N LYS A 142 5.16 -15.50 13.70
CA LYS A 142 6.30 -15.21 12.80
C LYS A 142 7.63 -15.18 13.55
N ALA A 143 7.67 -14.52 14.71
CA ALA A 143 8.84 -14.49 15.57
C ALA A 143 9.22 -15.91 16.02
N GLY A 144 8.24 -16.71 16.46
CA GLY A 144 8.41 -18.11 16.80
C GLY A 144 9.03 -18.93 15.66
N CYS A 145 8.50 -18.82 14.44
CA CYS A 145 9.03 -19.50 13.26
C CYS A 145 10.46 -19.05 12.92
N ASN A 146 10.77 -17.76 13.04
CA ASN A 146 12.12 -17.25 12.83
C ASN A 146 13.09 -17.81 13.87
N VAL A 147 12.74 -17.82 15.15
CA VAL A 147 13.59 -18.30 16.24
C VAL A 147 13.75 -19.83 16.21
N ALA A 148 12.66 -20.57 16.02
CA ALA A 148 12.67 -22.04 16.02
C ALA A 148 13.29 -22.62 14.75
N ILE A 149 12.91 -22.10 13.58
CA ILE A 149 13.29 -22.66 12.27
C ILE A 149 14.34 -21.78 11.59
N GLY A 150 14.02 -20.50 11.38
CA GLY A 150 14.80 -19.58 10.55
C GLY A 150 16.26 -19.46 10.98
N THR A 151 16.51 -19.32 12.28
CA THR A 151 17.86 -19.18 12.85
C THR A 151 18.79 -20.35 12.53
N ARG A 152 18.28 -21.55 12.19
CA ARG A 152 19.12 -22.72 11.86
C ARG A 152 18.99 -23.16 10.42
N CYS A 153 17.77 -23.19 9.90
CA CYS A 153 17.46 -23.79 8.61
C CYS A 153 17.65 -22.83 7.44
N LYS A 154 17.65 -21.50 7.67
CA LYS A 154 17.77 -20.47 6.63
C LYS A 154 19.13 -19.75 6.57
N ARG A 155 20.17 -20.30 7.22
CA ARG A 155 21.52 -19.72 7.14
C ARG A 155 22.18 -20.02 5.79
N ALA A 156 23.19 -19.23 5.42
CA ALA A 156 23.96 -19.46 4.19
C ALA A 156 24.57 -20.87 4.16
N GLY A 157 24.52 -21.51 2.99
CA GLY A 157 25.08 -22.85 2.76
C GLY A 157 24.25 -24.03 3.30
N MET A 158 23.07 -23.78 3.88
CA MET A 158 22.25 -24.83 4.47
C MET A 158 21.46 -25.63 3.42
N HIS A 159 21.76 -26.92 3.32
CA HIS A 159 21.03 -27.88 2.51
C HIS A 159 20.54 -29.01 3.42
N TRP A 160 19.26 -29.37 3.27
CA TRP A 160 18.62 -30.35 4.15
C TRP A 160 17.82 -31.34 3.32
N SER A 161 17.81 -32.60 3.75
CA SER A 161 16.73 -33.53 3.41
C SER A 161 15.51 -33.23 4.28
N VAL A 162 14.32 -33.63 3.83
CA VAL A 162 13.06 -33.45 4.59
C VAL A 162 13.16 -34.14 5.96
N ALA A 163 13.66 -35.38 6.00
CA ALA A 163 13.87 -36.10 7.25
C ALA A 163 14.89 -35.40 8.17
N GLY A 164 15.97 -34.85 7.59
CA GLY A 164 17.00 -34.16 8.35
C GLY A 164 16.51 -32.85 8.96
N VAL A 165 15.76 -32.04 8.20
CA VAL A 165 15.21 -30.78 8.72
C VAL A 165 14.16 -31.04 9.80
N ASP A 166 13.32 -32.06 9.62
CA ASP A 166 12.27 -32.41 10.59
C ASP A 166 12.85 -32.85 11.93
N ALA A 167 13.88 -33.71 11.92
CA ALA A 167 14.59 -34.12 13.13
C ALA A 167 15.24 -32.93 13.86
N ILE A 168 15.86 -32.00 13.13
CA ILE A 168 16.50 -30.81 13.71
C ILE A 168 15.46 -29.82 14.26
N ILE A 169 14.34 -29.62 13.57
CA ILE A 169 13.24 -28.79 14.05
C ILE A 169 12.67 -29.40 15.34
N ALA A 170 12.43 -30.70 15.38
CA ALA A 170 11.94 -31.40 16.58
C ALA A 170 12.88 -31.21 17.78
N LEU A 171 14.19 -31.38 17.60
CA LEU A 171 15.19 -31.15 18.63
C LEU A 171 15.20 -29.69 19.11
N ARG A 172 15.13 -28.72 18.19
CA ARG A 172 15.07 -27.29 18.55
C ARG A 172 13.79 -26.94 19.30
N CYS A 173 12.65 -27.47 18.89
CA CYS A 173 11.38 -27.31 19.60
C CYS A 173 11.47 -27.88 21.03
N CYS A 174 12.12 -29.03 21.22
CA CYS A 174 12.36 -29.59 22.55
C CYS A 174 13.23 -28.67 23.40
N LYS A 175 14.31 -28.11 22.84
CA LYS A 175 15.20 -27.18 23.56
C LYS A 175 14.49 -25.86 23.92
N LEU A 176 13.82 -25.22 22.97
CA LEU A 176 13.14 -23.94 23.19
C LEU A 176 11.93 -24.04 24.12
N SER A 177 11.27 -25.21 24.18
CA SER A 177 10.19 -25.46 25.13
C SER A 177 10.64 -25.98 26.50
N GLY A 178 11.95 -26.07 26.76
CA GLY A 178 12.49 -26.57 28.02
C GLY A 178 12.32 -28.08 28.24
N ARG A 179 11.88 -28.84 27.23
CA ARG A 179 11.60 -30.28 27.29
C ARG A 179 12.76 -31.15 26.81
N PHE A 180 13.97 -30.59 26.75
CA PHE A 180 15.13 -31.25 26.18
C PHE A 180 15.59 -32.45 27.02
N GLU A 181 15.68 -32.28 28.34
CA GLU A 181 16.10 -33.37 29.23
C GLU A 181 15.10 -34.54 29.20
N GLY A 182 13.80 -34.25 29.33
CA GLY A 182 12.76 -35.28 29.24
C GLY A 182 12.69 -35.98 27.88
N PHE A 183 13.16 -35.35 26.80
CA PHE A 183 13.31 -36.04 25.50
C PHE A 183 14.39 -37.13 25.57
N TRP A 184 15.55 -36.83 26.16
CA TRP A 184 16.64 -37.80 26.30
C TRP A 184 16.32 -38.92 27.28
N GLU A 185 15.63 -38.63 28.39
CA GLU A 185 15.17 -39.64 29.34
C GLU A 185 14.27 -40.69 28.67
N ARG A 186 13.29 -40.24 27.87
CA ARG A 186 12.42 -41.15 27.10
C ARG A 186 13.17 -41.97 26.07
N LEU A 187 14.21 -41.39 25.47
CA LEU A 187 15.02 -42.06 24.45
C LEU A 187 15.96 -43.10 25.07
N ALA A 188 16.49 -42.82 26.26
CA ALA A 188 17.27 -43.77 27.05
C ALA A 188 16.40 -44.97 27.50
N GLN A 189 15.18 -44.72 27.98
CA GLN A 189 14.25 -45.77 28.39
C GLN A 189 13.85 -46.69 27.22
N ARG A 190 13.66 -46.14 26.01
CA ARG A 190 13.36 -46.91 24.79
C ARG A 190 14.50 -47.78 24.29
N ARG A 191 15.74 -47.50 24.69
CA ARG A 191 16.91 -48.31 24.31
C ARG A 191 17.16 -49.48 25.24
N VAL A 192 16.55 -49.46 26.42
CA VAL A 192 16.71 -50.50 27.46
C VAL A 192 15.58 -51.53 27.42
N ALA A 193 14.48 -51.24 26.71
CA ALA A 193 13.38 -52.16 26.40
C ALA A 193 13.56 -52.79 25.02
#